data_AF-A0A5C8VM79-F1
#
_entry.id   AF-A0A5C8VM79-F1
#
_cell.length_a   1.000
_cell.length_b   1.000
_cell.length_c   1.000
_cell.angle_alpha   90.00
_cell.angle_beta   90.00
_cell.angle_gamma   90.00
#
_symmetry.space_group_name_H-M   'P 1'
#
loop_
_entity.id
_entity.type
_entity.pdbx_description
1 polymer ?
#
loop_
_entity_poly.entity_id
_entity_poly.type
_entity_poly.pdbx_seq_one_letter_code
_entity_poly.pdbx_strand_id
1 'polypeptide(L)'
;MRRVLLAAVLAAWTLPSAPAMAEDDKRTETIEGLVRIIGAQAGIVLYCRKIYTVDDTVSEGLSRTVRRALDAALGRRKAQTAIAEEGQRVAKTIAEVGADQWCADQRDILNTDGVRVFVD
;
A
#
# COMPACT_ATOMS: atom_id res chain seq x y z
N MET A 1 -0.24 43.79 58.09
CA MET A 1 -0.23 42.34 57.76
C MET A 1 -0.52 42.17 56.28
N ARG A 2 0.33 41.40 55.62
CA ARG A 2 0.53 41.27 54.18
C ARG A 2 -0.37 40.16 53.64
N ARG A 3 -1.22 40.42 52.63
CA ARG A 3 -1.83 39.36 51.81
C ARG A 3 -1.74 39.75 50.34
N VAL A 4 -0.77 39.11 49.71
CA VAL A 4 -0.41 39.15 48.30
C VAL A 4 -1.50 38.44 47.52
N LEU A 5 -2.12 39.12 46.56
CA LEU A 5 -2.97 38.49 45.55
C LEU A 5 -2.07 37.86 44.49
N LEU A 6 -2.02 36.53 44.47
CA LEU A 6 -1.32 35.73 43.47
C LEU A 6 -2.08 35.78 42.15
N ALA A 7 -1.43 36.32 41.13
CA ALA A 7 -1.84 36.22 39.74
C ALA A 7 -1.77 34.75 39.28
N ALA A 8 -2.91 34.19 38.90
CA ALA A 8 -2.98 32.90 38.23
C ALA A 8 -2.50 33.08 36.77
N VAL A 9 -1.24 32.77 36.53
CA VAL A 9 -0.69 32.59 35.17
C VAL A 9 -1.27 31.28 34.63
N LEU A 10 -2.27 31.40 33.76
CA LEU A 10 -2.74 30.30 32.93
C LEU A 10 -1.61 29.91 31.98
N ALA A 11 -0.88 28.85 32.35
CA ALA A 11 0.05 28.16 31.50
C ALA A 11 -0.72 27.53 30.34
N ALA A 12 -0.80 28.23 29.22
CA ALA A 12 -1.12 27.64 27.93
C ALA A 12 0.09 26.79 27.49
N TRP A 13 0.22 25.60 28.09
CA TRP A 13 1.03 24.54 27.50
C TRP A 13 0.29 24.06 26.25
N THR A 14 0.71 24.58 25.10
CA THR A 14 0.39 24.01 23.80
C THR A 14 1.03 22.62 23.74
N LEU A 15 0.26 21.59 24.10
CA LEU A 15 0.61 20.20 23.80
C LEU A 15 0.80 20.05 22.29
N PRO A 16 1.87 19.38 21.82
CA PRO A 16 2.04 19.11 20.41
C PRO A 16 0.88 18.26 19.88
N SER A 17 0.44 18.57 18.67
CA SER A 17 -0.71 18.00 17.98
C SER A 17 -0.54 16.50 17.67
N ALA A 18 -0.78 15.64 18.67
CA ALA A 18 -0.88 14.19 18.52
C ALA A 18 -1.84 13.69 17.41
N PRO A 19 -3.01 14.31 17.12
CA PRO A 19 -3.90 13.79 16.08
C PRO A 19 -3.33 13.95 14.66
N ALA A 20 -2.48 14.95 14.41
CA ALA A 20 -1.91 15.19 13.08
C ALA A 20 -0.85 14.13 12.70
N MET A 21 -0.10 13.61 13.68
CA MET A 21 0.89 12.56 13.42
C MET A 21 0.24 11.20 13.12
N ALA A 22 -0.80 10.83 13.87
CA ALA A 22 -1.49 9.55 13.68
C ALA A 22 -2.22 9.45 12.32
N GLU A 23 -2.71 10.57 11.78
CA GLU A 23 -3.34 10.62 10.47
C GLU A 23 -2.33 10.46 9.32
N ASP A 24 -1.12 10.99 9.50
CA ASP A 24 -0.02 10.88 8.53
C ASP A 24 0.56 9.46 8.45
N ASP A 25 0.69 8.78 9.60
CA ASP A 25 1.13 7.38 9.67
C ASP A 25 0.14 6.46 8.92
N LYS A 26 -1.16 6.60 9.20
CA LYS A 26 -2.20 5.80 8.55
C LYS A 26 -2.24 6.04 7.04
N ARG A 27 -2.02 7.28 6.60
CA ARG A 27 -1.95 7.64 5.19
C ARG A 27 -0.75 6.96 4.53
N THR A 28 0.40 6.99 5.18
CA THR A 28 1.63 6.36 4.69
C THR A 28 1.47 4.85 4.56
N GLU A 29 0.92 4.19 5.59
CA GLU A 29 0.60 2.76 5.55
C GLU A 29 -0.35 2.40 4.40
N THR A 30 -1.38 3.22 4.18
CA THR A 30 -2.33 3.03 3.07
C THR A 30 -1.62 3.13 1.72
N ILE A 31 -0.73 4.12 1.55
CA ILE A 31 0.03 4.30 0.31
C ILE A 31 0.96 3.11 0.07
N GLU A 32 1.69 2.66 1.09
CA GLU A 32 2.54 1.47 0.99
C GLU A 32 1.74 0.23 0.61
N GLY A 33 0.57 0.03 1.22
CA GLY A 33 -0.33 -1.07 0.87
C GLY A 33 -0.76 -1.03 -0.59
N LEU A 34 -1.15 0.14 -1.10
CA LEU A 34 -1.50 0.34 -2.50
C LEU A 34 -0.32 0.06 -3.44
N VAL A 35 0.89 0.48 -3.09
CA VAL A 35 2.11 0.18 -3.85
C VAL A 35 2.36 -1.33 -3.90
N ARG A 36 2.27 -2.03 -2.77
CA ARG A 36 2.44 -3.49 -2.72
C ARG A 36 1.40 -4.22 -3.56
N ILE A 37 0.15 -3.79 -3.53
CA ILE A 37 -0.92 -4.38 -4.35
C ILE A 37 -0.61 -4.27 -5.84
N ILE A 38 -0.23 -3.07 -6.32
CA ILE A 38 0.04 -2.89 -7.76
C ILE A 38 1.31 -3.62 -8.20
N GLY A 39 2.31 -3.73 -7.33
CA GLY A 39 3.49 -4.58 -7.55
C GLY A 39 3.12 -6.06 -7.69
N ALA A 40 2.33 -6.60 -6.76
CA ALA A 40 1.85 -7.97 -6.81
C ALA A 40 1.02 -8.23 -8.08
N GLN A 41 0.14 -7.30 -8.48
CA GLN A 41 -0.63 -7.42 -9.72
C GLN A 41 0.26 -7.45 -10.97
N ALA A 42 1.30 -6.61 -11.02
CA ALA A 42 2.27 -6.67 -12.11
C ALA A 42 2.97 -8.03 -12.18
N GLY A 43 3.36 -8.59 -11.02
CA GLY A 43 3.93 -9.93 -10.93
C GLY A 43 2.97 -11.02 -11.42
N ILE A 44 1.71 -11.00 -10.98
CA ILE A 44 0.68 -11.98 -11.38
C ILE A 44 0.48 -11.98 -12.89
N VAL A 45 0.32 -10.78 -13.49
CA VAL A 45 0.12 -10.61 -14.93
C VAL A 45 1.32 -11.11 -15.74
N LEU A 46 2.55 -10.84 -15.28
CA LEU A 46 3.76 -11.15 -16.05
C LEU A 46 4.20 -12.61 -15.90
N TYR A 47 4.03 -13.22 -14.73
CA TYR A 47 4.60 -14.52 -14.40
C TYR A 47 3.54 -15.62 -14.25
N CYS A 48 2.41 -15.33 -13.61
CA CYS A 48 1.46 -16.39 -13.22
C CYS A 48 0.52 -16.83 -14.33
N ARG A 49 0.28 -16.00 -15.35
CA ARG A 49 -0.55 -16.36 -16.53
C ARG A 49 -0.04 -17.57 -17.31
N LYS A 50 1.22 -17.96 -17.15
CA LYS A 50 1.81 -19.14 -17.79
C LYS A 50 1.51 -20.43 -17.02
N ILE A 51 1.07 -20.30 -15.77
CA ILE A 51 0.93 -21.40 -14.81
C ILE A 51 -0.57 -21.60 -14.45
N TYR A 52 -1.30 -20.49 -14.28
CA TYR A 52 -2.69 -20.47 -13.84
C TYR A 52 -3.59 -19.61 -14.74
N THR A 53 -4.89 -19.85 -14.65
CA THR A 53 -5.89 -18.99 -15.30
C THR A 53 -6.15 -17.74 -14.45
N VAL A 54 -5.90 -16.57 -15.03
CA VAL A 54 -6.10 -15.27 -14.38
C VAL A 54 -7.29 -14.55 -15.01
N ASP A 55 -8.18 -13.98 -14.18
CA ASP A 55 -9.23 -13.08 -14.65
C ASP A 55 -8.64 -11.70 -15.00
N ASP A 56 -8.45 -11.48 -16.30
CA ASP A 56 -7.87 -10.25 -16.82
C ASP A 56 -8.75 -9.03 -16.55
N THR A 57 -10.07 -9.19 -16.47
CA THR A 57 -10.99 -8.07 -16.19
C THR A 57 -10.81 -7.58 -14.76
N VAL A 58 -10.74 -8.52 -13.80
CA VAL A 58 -10.50 -8.21 -12.40
C VAL A 58 -9.10 -7.60 -12.21
N SER A 59 -8.08 -8.23 -12.79
CA SER A 59 -6.69 -7.76 -12.64
C SER A 59 -6.47 -6.36 -13.23
N GLU A 60 -7.03 -6.08 -14.41
CA GLU A 60 -6.98 -4.74 -15.00
C GLU A 60 -7.78 -3.71 -14.21
N GLY A 61 -8.98 -4.07 -13.76
CA GLY A 61 -9.84 -3.20 -12.95
C GLY A 61 -9.13 -2.77 -11.66
N LEU A 62 -8.51 -3.73 -10.96
CA LEU A 62 -7.74 -3.47 -9.75
C LEU A 62 -6.51 -2.60 -10.05
N SER A 63 -5.75 -2.93 -11.09
CA SER A 63 -4.58 -2.17 -11.50
C SER A 63 -4.91 -0.71 -11.82
N ARG A 64 -6.00 -0.46 -12.55
CA ARG A 64 -6.46 0.92 -12.85
C ARG A 64 -6.88 1.66 -11.60
N THR A 65 -7.61 1.00 -10.70
CA THR A 65 -8.13 1.61 -9.47
C THR A 65 -6.99 2.02 -8.54
N VAL A 66 -6.05 1.12 -8.29
CA VAL A 66 -4.90 1.35 -7.41
C VAL A 66 -3.98 2.45 -7.98
N ARG A 67 -3.71 2.44 -9.30
CA ARG A 67 -2.93 3.51 -9.94
C ARG A 67 -3.58 4.88 -9.78
N ARG A 68 -4.90 4.99 -9.96
CA ARG A 68 -5.62 6.26 -9.74
C ARG A 68 -5.54 6.72 -8.29
N ALA A 69 -5.66 5.80 -7.33
CA ALA A 69 -5.52 6.12 -5.91
C ALA A 69 -4.10 6.61 -5.57
N LEU A 70 -3.06 5.95 -6.10
CA LEU A 70 -1.68 6.38 -5.92
C LEU A 70 -1.39 7.74 -6.57
N ASP A 71 -1.88 7.96 -7.80
CA ASP A 71 -1.78 9.25 -8.49
C ASP A 71 -2.42 10.39 -7.68
N ALA A 72 -3.57 10.13 -7.06
CA ALA A 72 -4.26 11.10 -6.21
C ALA A 72 -3.51 11.36 -4.88
N ALA A 73 -2.93 10.30 -4.28
CA ALA A 73 -2.27 10.40 -2.98
C ALA A 73 -0.88 11.03 -3.05
N LEU A 74 -0.10 10.71 -4.09
CA LEU A 74 1.32 11.06 -4.22
C LEU A 74 1.60 12.07 -5.36
N GLY A 75 0.67 12.21 -6.30
CA GLY A 75 0.93 12.85 -7.59
C GLY A 75 1.58 11.88 -8.58
N ARG A 76 1.23 12.04 -9.86
CA ARG A 76 1.56 11.09 -10.94
C ARG A 76 3.04 10.67 -11.00
N ARG A 77 3.98 11.61 -10.89
CA ARG A 77 5.41 11.30 -11.01
C ARG A 77 5.90 10.43 -9.86
N LYS A 78 5.54 10.77 -8.62
CA LYS A 78 5.92 10.00 -7.43
C LYS A 78 5.26 8.63 -7.42
N ALA A 79 3.98 8.55 -7.81
CA ALA A 79 3.28 7.29 -7.98
C ALA A 79 3.98 6.38 -9.01
N GLN A 80 4.37 6.91 -10.18
CA GLN A 80 5.12 6.14 -11.18
C GLN A 80 6.46 5.61 -10.65
N THR A 81 7.21 6.44 -9.93
CA THR A 81 8.47 6.01 -9.30
C THR A 81 8.24 4.89 -8.29
N ALA A 82 7.29 5.05 -7.36
CA ALA A 82 6.99 4.05 -6.35
C ALA A 82 6.52 2.71 -6.97
N ILE A 83 5.68 2.78 -8.01
CA ILE A 83 5.24 1.59 -8.76
C ILE A 83 6.41 0.90 -9.45
N ALA A 84 7.33 1.66 -10.05
CA ALA A 84 8.49 1.10 -10.74
C ALA A 84 9.46 0.43 -9.76
N GLU A 85 9.77 1.07 -8.63
CA GLU A 85 10.62 0.53 -7.58
C GLU A 85 10.04 -0.77 -7.00
N GLU A 86 8.74 -0.77 -6.70
CA GLU A 86 8.06 -1.96 -6.21
C GLU A 86 8.01 -3.08 -7.25
N GLY A 87 7.81 -2.73 -8.53
CA GLY A 87 7.89 -3.70 -9.63
C GLY A 87 9.26 -4.39 -9.70
N GLN A 88 10.35 -3.63 -9.50
CA GLN A 88 11.70 -4.19 -9.42
C GLN A 88 11.88 -5.08 -8.19
N ARG A 89 11.36 -4.66 -7.02
CA ARG A 89 11.38 -5.48 -5.80
C ARG A 89 10.69 -6.82 -6.03
N VAL A 90 9.48 -6.81 -6.58
CA VAL A 90 8.71 -8.02 -6.87
C VAL A 90 9.42 -8.91 -7.88
N ALA A 91 9.95 -8.34 -8.97
CA ALA A 91 10.71 -9.11 -9.96
C ALA A 91 11.94 -9.79 -9.35
N LYS A 92 12.65 -9.10 -8.45
CA LYS A 92 13.77 -9.68 -7.69
C LYS A 92 13.30 -10.82 -6.79
N THR A 93 12.22 -10.64 -6.04
CA THR A 93 11.66 -11.71 -5.20
C THR A 93 11.28 -12.93 -6.03
N ILE A 94 10.60 -12.75 -7.17
CA ILE A 94 10.24 -13.84 -8.08
C ILE A 94 11.48 -14.57 -8.60
N ALA A 95 12.55 -13.83 -8.93
CA ALA A 95 13.82 -14.43 -9.36
C ALA A 95 14.49 -15.25 -8.25
N GLU A 96 14.34 -14.85 -6.99
CA GLU A 96 14.91 -15.54 -5.82
C GLU A 96 14.11 -16.79 -5.44
N VAL A 97 12.77 -16.72 -5.41
CA VAL A 97 11.92 -17.84 -4.95
C VAL A 97 11.45 -18.76 -6.08
N GLY A 98 11.51 -18.31 -7.32
CA GLY A 98 10.96 -19.00 -8.48
C GLY A 98 9.50 -18.64 -8.77
N ALA A 99 9.14 -18.52 -10.05
CA ALA A 99 7.81 -18.11 -10.48
C ALA A 99 6.71 -19.08 -10.05
N ASP A 100 6.95 -20.39 -10.10
CA ASP A 100 5.96 -21.40 -9.71
C ASP A 100 5.55 -21.26 -8.24
N GLN A 101 6.54 -21.22 -7.34
CA GLN A 101 6.30 -21.05 -5.90
C GLN A 101 5.64 -19.71 -5.61
N TRP A 102 6.17 -18.62 -6.18
CA TRP A 102 5.61 -17.30 -5.95
C TRP A 102 4.14 -17.20 -6.39
N CYS A 103 3.80 -17.76 -7.56
CA CYS A 103 2.44 -17.76 -8.07
C CYS A 103 1.49 -18.63 -7.25
N ALA A 104 1.97 -19.78 -6.75
CA ALA A 104 1.19 -20.62 -5.84
C ALA A 104 0.86 -19.86 -4.54
N ASP A 105 1.84 -19.16 -3.95
CA ASP A 105 1.65 -18.35 -2.75
C ASP A 105 0.65 -17.21 -2.99
N GLN A 106 0.76 -16.49 -4.11
CA GLN A 106 -0.20 -15.43 -4.45
C GLN A 106 -1.62 -15.96 -4.62
N ARG A 107 -1.77 -17.14 -5.24
CA ARG A 107 -3.08 -17.79 -5.43
C ARG A 107 -3.71 -18.17 -4.10
N ASP A 108 -2.92 -18.74 -3.19
CA ASP A 108 -3.40 -19.13 -1.85
C ASP A 108 -3.87 -17.90 -1.04
N ILE A 109 -3.07 -16.83 -1.03
CA ILE A 109 -3.41 -15.57 -0.35
C ILE A 109 -4.70 -14.98 -0.91
N LEU A 110 -4.78 -14.77 -2.23
CA LEU A 110 -5.93 -14.08 -2.84
C LEU A 110 -7.22 -14.90 -2.76
N ASN A 111 -7.15 -16.23 -2.88
CA ASN A 111 -8.32 -17.09 -2.75
C ASN A 111 -8.83 -17.17 -1.31
N THR A 112 -7.93 -17.18 -0.32
CA THR A 112 -8.30 -17.14 1.11
C THR A 112 -9.04 -15.86 1.46
N ASP A 113 -8.63 -14.73 0.86
CA ASP A 113 -9.26 -13.42 1.07
C ASP A 113 -10.52 -13.21 0.20
N GLY A 114 -10.96 -14.22 -0.56
CA GLY A 114 -12.15 -14.17 -1.41
C GLY A 114 -11.99 -13.36 -2.70
N VAL A 115 -10.77 -12.94 -3.04
CA VAL A 115 -10.44 -12.17 -4.23
C VAL A 115 -10.15 -13.13 -5.39
N ARG A 116 -11.14 -13.37 -6.25
CA ARG A 116 -11.03 -14.29 -7.40
C ARG A 116 -10.26 -13.68 -8.58
N VAL A 117 -8.96 -13.48 -8.41
CA VAL A 117 -8.03 -13.14 -9.51
C VAL A 117 -7.57 -14.41 -10.25
N PHE A 118 -7.36 -15.50 -9.52
CA PHE A 118 -7.13 -16.82 -10.08
C PHE A 118 -8.48 -17.56 -10.19
N VAL A 119 -8.77 -18.17 -11.35
CA VAL A 119 -10.11 -18.73 -11.65
C VAL A 119 -10.10 -20.21 -12.00
N ASP A 120 -8.95 -20.86 -11.86
CA ASP A 120 -8.77 -22.30 -11.94
C ASP A 120 -8.85 -22.99 -10.57
#